data_AF-A0A9P5MWK3-F1
#
_entry.id   AF-A0A9P5MWK3-F1
#
_cell.length_a   1.000
_cell.length_b   1.000
_cell.length_c   1.000
_cell.angle_alpha   90.00
_cell.angle_beta   90.00
_cell.angle_gamma   90.00
#
_symmetry.space_group_name_H-M   'P 1'
#
loop_
_entity.id
_entity.type
_entity.pdbx_description
1 polymer ?
#
loop_
_entity_poly.entity_id
_entity_poly.type
_entity_poly.pdbx_seq_one_letter_code
_entity_poly.pdbx_strand_id
1 'polypeptide(L)'
;MPPHPQVIPTAPLGPPGPYLLPLVVSHLGSVYHVLPLSPGPLPPRTFADLIIPDPIAFCDIMSTSPPSYPPFTAMNCLWQVMFTHIRQPQHLWSCWGPKNLGDYPSIEMLWQAWDEGSFVSEVGHQPPLRLVEKQWGHQEDQRTGKGQLQVWRPHKDNTARRKWSNFLFFIKHIETAMANGRVASEAIQDLESMCINRSMSIPALHKSLQPKHQKKGHNPSTTPGPSSI
;
A
#
# COMPACT_ATOMS: atom_id res chain seq x y z
N MET A 1 4.05 33.17 -9.69
CA MET A 1 3.11 32.47 -8.80
C MET A 1 2.52 31.29 -9.58
N PRO A 2 2.62 30.05 -9.09
CA PRO A 2 1.90 28.94 -9.72
C PRO A 2 0.40 29.07 -9.45
N PRO A 3 -0.48 28.62 -10.36
CA PRO A 3 -1.92 28.71 -10.19
C PRO A 3 -2.38 27.76 -9.08
N HIS A 4 -3.29 28.24 -8.22
CA HIS A 4 -4.00 27.38 -7.28
C HIS A 4 -4.79 26.30 -8.04
N PRO A 5 -4.77 25.03 -7.57
CA PRO A 5 -5.52 23.96 -8.19
C PRO A 5 -7.03 24.24 -8.09
N GLN A 6 -7.73 24.13 -9.23
CA GLN A 6 -9.17 24.34 -9.32
C GLN A 6 -9.93 23.11 -8.78
N VAL A 7 -10.87 23.36 -7.88
CA VAL A 7 -11.81 22.36 -7.34
C VAL A 7 -13.11 22.49 -8.14
N ILE A 8 -13.60 21.39 -8.74
CA ILE A 8 -14.93 21.34 -9.35
C ILE A 8 -15.84 20.56 -8.40
N PRO A 9 -16.79 21.22 -7.72
CA PRO A 9 -17.79 20.52 -6.92
C PRO A 9 -18.77 19.81 -7.86
N THR A 10 -18.91 18.50 -7.71
CA THR A 10 -20.02 17.74 -8.30
C THR A 10 -20.99 17.43 -7.17
N ALA A 11 -22.14 18.11 -7.11
CA ALA A 11 -23.15 17.88 -6.08
C ALA A 11 -24.55 17.72 -6.69
N PRO A 12 -25.31 16.66 -6.34
CA PRO A 12 -26.76 16.71 -6.31
C PRO A 12 -27.23 17.34 -4.99
N LEU A 13 -28.24 18.21 -5.07
CA LEU A 13 -28.95 18.81 -3.93
C LEU A 13 -29.70 17.74 -3.12
N GLY A 14 -29.08 17.23 -2.06
CA GLY A 14 -29.71 16.42 -1.01
C GLY A 14 -29.89 17.22 0.29
N PRO A 15 -30.75 16.77 1.23
CA PRO A 15 -31.08 17.49 2.45
C PRO A 15 -29.85 17.66 3.37
N PRO A 16 -29.81 18.69 4.23
CA PRO A 16 -28.66 19.00 5.07
C PRO A 16 -28.57 18.02 6.25
N GLY A 17 -28.02 16.84 5.99
CA GLY A 17 -27.56 15.93 7.03
C GLY A 17 -26.07 16.12 7.34
N PRO A 18 -25.53 15.49 8.41
CA PRO A 18 -24.10 15.52 8.79
C PRO A 18 -23.24 14.65 7.86
N TYR A 19 -23.56 14.63 6.57
CA TYR A 19 -22.90 13.81 5.59
C TYR A 19 -21.61 14.47 5.12
N LEU A 20 -20.54 13.68 5.09
CA LEU A 20 -19.26 14.09 4.56
C LEU A 20 -19.22 13.72 3.07
N LEU A 21 -18.84 14.69 2.24
CA LEU A 21 -18.80 14.50 0.79
C LEU A 21 -17.36 14.33 0.33
N PRO A 22 -17.04 13.23 -0.37
CA PRO A 22 -15.76 13.08 -1.04
C PRO A 22 -15.53 14.19 -2.07
N LEU A 23 -14.28 14.65 -2.16
CA LEU A 23 -13.79 15.64 -3.09
C LEU A 23 -12.70 15.02 -3.98
N VAL A 24 -12.59 15.50 -5.20
CA VAL A 24 -11.49 15.13 -6.11
C VAL A 24 -10.40 16.19 -6.03
N VAL A 25 -9.19 15.78 -5.70
CA VAL A 25 -8.03 16.66 -5.50
C VAL A 25 -6.91 16.26 -6.47
N SER A 26 -6.46 17.22 -7.29
CA SER A 26 -5.27 17.05 -8.13
C SER A 26 -4.03 17.56 -7.40
N HIS A 27 -3.03 16.69 -7.21
CA HIS A 27 -1.79 17.03 -6.52
C HIS A 27 -0.61 16.30 -7.17
N LEU A 28 0.43 17.05 -7.53
CA LEU A 28 1.67 16.56 -8.17
C LEU A 28 1.41 15.61 -9.37
N GLY A 29 0.44 15.97 -10.23
CA GLY A 29 0.09 15.19 -11.42
C GLY A 29 -0.72 13.92 -11.15
N SER A 30 -1.12 13.66 -9.91
CA SER A 30 -2.01 12.56 -9.52
C SER A 30 -3.37 13.09 -9.08
N VAL A 31 -4.41 12.27 -9.25
CA VAL A 31 -5.78 12.57 -8.82
C VAL A 31 -6.13 11.69 -7.62
N TYR A 32 -6.62 12.31 -6.56
CA TYR A 32 -7.00 11.67 -5.31
C TYR A 32 -8.47 11.92 -5.02
N HIS A 33 -9.15 10.89 -4.53
CA HIS A 33 -10.46 11.07 -3.90
C HIS A 33 -10.22 11.21 -2.40
N VAL A 34 -10.64 12.33 -1.84
CA VAL A 34 -10.39 12.70 -0.45
C VAL A 34 -11.73 12.86 0.24
N LEU A 35 -11.89 12.22 1.39
CA LEU A 35 -13.02 12.41 2.28
C LEU A 35 -12.58 13.35 3.41
N PRO A 36 -12.97 14.63 3.36
CA PRO A 36 -12.62 15.57 4.41
C PRO A 36 -13.36 15.22 5.70
N LEU A 37 -12.66 15.27 6.83
CA LEU A 37 -13.27 14.98 8.14
C LEU A 37 -13.84 16.23 8.81
N SER A 38 -13.42 17.42 8.36
CA SER A 38 -14.01 18.67 8.81
C SER A 38 -15.38 18.90 8.14
N PRO A 39 -16.39 19.40 8.88
CA PRO A 39 -17.70 19.68 8.30
C PRO A 39 -17.68 20.95 7.42
N GLY A 40 -18.64 21.02 6.49
CA GLY A 40 -18.88 22.20 5.64
C GLY A 40 -18.74 21.93 4.14
N PRO A 41 -19.15 22.88 3.29
CA PRO A 41 -19.11 22.71 1.83
C PRO A 41 -17.70 22.81 1.24
N LEU A 42 -16.78 23.49 1.94
CA LEU A 42 -15.37 23.67 1.57
C LEU A 42 -14.51 23.54 2.84
N PRO A 43 -14.41 22.34 3.42
CA PRO A 43 -13.66 22.14 4.64
C PRO A 43 -12.18 22.46 4.41
N PRO A 44 -11.50 23.07 5.39
CA PRO A 44 -10.05 23.23 5.31
C PRO A 44 -9.43 21.84 5.22
N ARG A 45 -8.49 21.67 4.27
CA ARG A 45 -7.79 20.40 4.10
C ARG A 45 -6.88 20.15 5.29
N THR A 46 -6.94 18.95 5.83
CA THR A 46 -6.13 18.53 6.97
C THR A 46 -5.38 17.24 6.65
N PHE A 47 -4.29 16.98 7.36
CA PHE A 47 -3.58 15.70 7.27
C PHE A 47 -4.45 14.52 7.75
N ALA A 48 -5.54 14.82 8.49
CA ALA A 48 -6.50 13.84 8.97
C ALA A 48 -7.55 13.46 7.91
N ASP A 49 -7.62 14.16 6.77
CA ASP A 49 -8.55 13.79 5.71
C ASP A 49 -8.17 12.42 5.12
N LEU A 50 -9.18 11.61 4.75
CA LEU A 50 -8.97 10.24 4.31
C LEU A 50 -8.82 10.19 2.79
N ILE A 51 -7.76 9.56 2.29
CA ILE A 51 -7.62 9.24 0.88
C ILE A 51 -8.37 7.94 0.63
N ILE A 52 -9.47 8.01 -0.11
CA ILE A 52 -10.37 6.89 -0.39
C ILE A 52 -10.26 6.47 -1.86
N PRO A 53 -10.63 5.22 -2.21
CA PRO A 53 -10.62 4.79 -3.61
C PRO A 53 -11.75 5.47 -4.41
N ASP A 54 -11.69 5.29 -5.72
CA ASP A 54 -12.76 5.66 -6.65
C ASP A 54 -14.11 5.03 -6.23
N PRO A 55 -15.26 5.69 -6.45
CA PRO A 55 -16.58 5.16 -6.08
C PRO A 55 -16.86 3.74 -6.59
N ILE A 56 -16.22 3.31 -7.70
CA ILE A 56 -16.35 1.94 -8.20
C ILE A 56 -16.00 0.88 -7.15
N ALA A 57 -15.06 1.17 -6.23
CA ALA A 57 -14.66 0.24 -5.18
C ALA A 57 -15.79 -0.08 -4.18
N PHE A 58 -16.80 0.79 -4.09
CA PHE A 58 -17.93 0.68 -3.16
C PHE A 58 -19.19 0.09 -3.80
N CYS A 59 -19.20 -0.07 -5.12
CA CYS A 59 -20.38 -0.51 -5.87
C CYS A 59 -20.41 -2.03 -6.03
N ASP A 60 -21.61 -2.61 -6.13
CA ASP A 60 -21.75 -4.02 -6.53
C ASP A 60 -21.24 -4.20 -7.97
N ILE A 61 -20.50 -5.28 -8.23
CA ILE A 61 -19.95 -5.61 -9.54
C ILE A 61 -21.04 -5.82 -10.61
N MET A 62 -22.25 -6.21 -10.20
CA MET A 62 -23.40 -6.41 -11.07
C MET A 62 -24.30 -5.17 -11.18
N SER A 63 -23.97 -4.08 -10.48
CA SER A 63 -24.78 -2.86 -10.51
C SER A 63 -24.70 -2.19 -11.90
N THR A 64 -25.85 -1.82 -12.44
CA THR A 64 -25.97 -0.98 -13.64
C THR A 64 -26.07 0.51 -13.31
N SER A 65 -26.17 0.85 -12.02
CA SER A 65 -26.23 2.24 -11.58
C SER A 65 -24.84 2.90 -11.67
N PRO A 66 -24.77 4.22 -11.94
CA PRO A 66 -23.51 4.95 -11.90
C PRO A 66 -22.77 4.75 -10.57
N PRO A 67 -21.43 4.61 -10.59
CA PRO A 67 -20.66 4.47 -9.37
C PRO A 67 -20.92 5.62 -8.39
N SER A 68 -21.20 5.28 -7.13
CA SER A 68 -21.45 6.27 -6.08
C SER A 68 -20.84 5.84 -4.77
N TYR A 69 -20.53 6.82 -3.93
CA TYR A 69 -20.06 6.58 -2.58
C TYR A 69 -21.21 6.21 -1.65
N PRO A 70 -20.97 5.35 -0.65
CA PRO A 70 -21.91 5.18 0.45
C PRO A 70 -22.03 6.51 1.23
N PRO A 71 -23.11 6.69 2.01
CA PRO A 71 -23.23 7.86 2.87
C PRO A 71 -22.15 7.86 3.95
N PHE A 72 -21.21 8.80 3.86
CA PHE A 72 -20.21 9.03 4.90
C PHE A 72 -20.71 10.02 5.94
N THR A 73 -20.39 9.80 7.19
CA THR A 73 -20.71 10.63 8.35
C THR A 73 -19.52 10.63 9.29
N ALA A 74 -19.42 11.61 10.19
CA ALA A 74 -18.34 11.64 11.18
C ALA A 74 -18.22 10.33 12.00
N MET A 75 -19.32 9.59 12.16
CA MET A 75 -19.36 8.33 12.93
C MET A 75 -18.86 7.11 12.15
N ASN A 76 -18.79 7.16 10.81
CA ASN A 76 -18.41 6.01 9.98
C ASN A 76 -17.12 6.23 9.17
N CYS A 77 -16.38 7.31 9.45
CA CYS A 77 -15.10 7.64 8.81
C CYS A 77 -13.89 7.04 9.54
N LEU A 78 -14.01 5.83 10.08
CA LEU A 78 -12.88 5.04 10.56
C LEU A 78 -12.51 4.00 9.52
N TRP A 79 -11.22 3.68 9.36
CA TRP A 79 -10.77 2.73 8.33
C TRP A 79 -11.47 1.38 8.42
N GLN A 80 -11.64 0.83 9.63
CA GLN A 80 -12.33 -0.44 9.83
C GLN A 80 -13.78 -0.40 9.36
N VAL A 81 -14.48 0.72 9.60
CA VAL A 81 -15.88 0.90 9.15
C VAL A 81 -15.92 1.09 7.64
N MET A 82 -15.02 1.90 7.08
CA MET A 82 -14.90 2.13 5.64
C MET A 82 -14.66 0.82 4.87
N PHE A 83 -13.85 -0.09 5.44
CA PHE A 83 -13.57 -1.38 4.83
C PHE A 83 -14.82 -2.24 4.69
N THR A 84 -15.82 -2.11 5.57
CA THR A 84 -17.09 -2.84 5.46
C THR A 84 -17.94 -2.40 4.27
N HIS A 85 -17.70 -1.20 3.75
CA HIS A 85 -18.40 -0.66 2.58
C HIS A 85 -17.73 -1.00 1.25
N ILE A 86 -16.48 -1.49 1.26
CA ILE A 86 -15.78 -1.87 0.03
C ILE A 86 -16.36 -3.18 -0.50
N ARG A 87 -16.80 -3.14 -1.76
CA ARG A 87 -17.40 -4.28 -2.49
C ARG A 87 -16.48 -4.84 -3.56
N GLN A 88 -15.55 -4.03 -4.06
CA GLN A 88 -14.63 -4.40 -5.13
C GLN A 88 -13.17 -4.10 -4.75
N PRO A 89 -12.54 -4.96 -3.92
CA PRO A 89 -11.18 -4.73 -3.42
C PRO A 89 -10.12 -4.61 -4.51
N GLN A 90 -10.34 -5.18 -5.70
CA GLN A 90 -9.41 -5.12 -6.82
C GLN A 90 -9.10 -3.68 -7.29
N HIS A 91 -9.96 -2.71 -6.96
CA HIS A 91 -9.75 -1.29 -7.26
C HIS A 91 -8.94 -0.54 -6.20
N LEU A 92 -8.57 -1.19 -5.09
CA LEU A 92 -7.84 -0.53 -4.01
C LEU A 92 -6.37 -0.30 -4.36
N TRP A 93 -5.76 -1.17 -5.15
CA TRP A 93 -4.32 -1.13 -5.43
C TRP A 93 -3.85 0.19 -6.05
N SER A 94 -4.63 0.76 -6.97
CA SER A 94 -4.28 2.04 -7.61
C SER A 94 -4.31 3.21 -6.63
N CYS A 95 -5.10 3.10 -5.55
CA CYS A 95 -5.23 4.13 -4.53
C CYS A 95 -4.26 3.91 -3.37
N TRP A 96 -4.24 2.72 -2.77
CA TRP A 96 -3.56 2.42 -1.51
C TRP A 96 -2.34 1.51 -1.67
N GLY A 97 -2.01 1.05 -2.87
CA GLY A 97 -0.82 0.21 -3.07
C GLY A 97 0.45 0.90 -2.58
N PRO A 98 1.43 0.15 -2.05
CA PRO A 98 2.69 0.74 -1.57
C PRO A 98 3.40 1.50 -2.69
N LYS A 99 4.27 2.45 -2.37
CA LYS A 99 5.17 3.11 -3.33
C LYS A 99 6.31 2.20 -3.77
N ASN A 100 7.11 2.58 -4.77
CA ASN A 100 8.32 1.81 -5.07
C ASN A 100 9.35 2.03 -3.97
N LEU A 101 10.29 1.10 -3.79
CA LEU A 101 11.34 1.23 -2.76
C LEU A 101 12.14 2.54 -2.88
N GLY A 102 12.36 3.05 -4.09
CA GLY A 102 13.08 4.31 -4.31
C GLY A 102 12.28 5.56 -3.99
N ASP A 103 10.96 5.44 -3.81
CA ASP A 103 10.05 6.55 -3.52
C ASP A 103 9.86 6.74 -2.00
N TYR A 104 10.39 5.82 -1.17
CA TYR A 104 10.42 5.97 0.28
C TYR A 104 11.71 6.71 0.69
N PRO A 105 11.62 7.82 1.44
CA PRO A 105 12.79 8.55 1.91
C PRO A 105 13.65 7.75 2.90
N SER A 106 13.03 6.88 3.69
CA SER A 106 13.68 6.10 4.75
C SER A 106 12.97 4.75 4.97
N ILE A 107 13.61 3.86 5.75
CA ILE A 107 12.98 2.59 6.15
C ILE A 107 11.86 2.86 7.15
N GLU A 108 12.02 3.88 8.00
CA GLU A 108 10.96 4.37 8.89
C GLU A 108 9.68 4.73 8.11
N MET A 109 9.78 5.52 7.04
CA MET A 109 8.60 5.88 6.23
C MET A 109 7.97 4.67 5.52
N LEU A 110 8.78 3.66 5.17
CA LEU A 110 8.28 2.40 4.61
C LEU A 110 7.51 1.61 5.67
N TRP A 111 8.03 1.51 6.89
CA TRP A 111 7.36 0.86 8.02
C TRP A 111 6.10 1.62 8.45
N GLN A 112 6.14 2.95 8.46
CA GLN A 112 4.99 3.78 8.76
C GLN A 112 3.84 3.51 7.78
N ALA A 113 4.13 3.42 6.48
CA ALA A 113 3.14 3.03 5.47
C ALA A 113 2.48 1.67 5.76
N TRP A 114 3.22 0.74 6.37
CA TRP A 114 2.70 -0.55 6.81
C TRP A 114 1.81 -0.44 8.05
N ASP A 115 2.30 0.20 9.12
CA ASP A 115 1.70 0.10 10.45
C ASP A 115 0.66 1.20 10.75
N GLU A 116 0.89 2.40 10.23
CA GLU A 116 0.10 3.61 10.49
C GLU A 116 -0.61 4.15 9.24
N GLY A 117 -0.09 3.84 8.05
CA GLY A 117 -0.58 4.34 6.78
C GLY A 117 0.35 5.36 6.14
N SER A 118 0.00 5.81 4.95
CA SER A 118 0.82 6.75 4.18
C SER A 118 0.22 8.14 4.18
N PHE A 119 1.04 9.15 4.47
CA PHE A 119 0.65 10.55 4.38
C PHE A 119 1.03 11.13 3.01
N VAL A 120 0.08 11.81 2.38
CA VAL A 120 0.31 12.60 1.18
C VAL A 120 0.10 14.06 1.57
N SER A 121 1.20 14.81 1.60
CA SER A 121 1.22 16.22 1.98
C SER A 121 0.14 17.01 1.24
N GLU A 122 -0.62 17.83 1.96
CA GLU A 122 -1.73 18.67 1.43
C GLU A 122 -2.93 17.91 0.82
N VAL A 123 -2.94 16.57 0.91
CA VAL A 123 -4.01 15.74 0.37
C VAL A 123 -4.74 14.99 1.49
N GLY A 124 -4.01 14.25 2.32
CA GLY A 124 -4.60 13.43 3.38
C GLY A 124 -3.78 12.19 3.69
N HIS A 125 -4.42 11.18 4.27
CA HIS A 125 -3.78 9.94 4.67
C HIS A 125 -4.47 8.69 4.11
N GLN A 126 -3.67 7.69 3.77
CA GLN A 126 -4.08 6.35 3.33
C GLN A 126 -4.12 5.41 4.54
N PRO A 127 -4.89 4.30 4.49
CA PRO A 127 -4.94 3.36 5.60
C PRO A 127 -3.60 2.65 5.84
N PRO A 128 -3.36 2.13 7.05
CA PRO A 128 -2.29 1.16 7.29
C PRO A 128 -2.39 -0.04 6.34
N LEU A 129 -1.32 -0.33 5.61
CA LEU A 129 -1.31 -1.46 4.67
C LEU A 129 -1.48 -2.81 5.39
N ARG A 130 -1.07 -2.93 6.66
CA ARG A 130 -1.31 -4.14 7.46
C ARG A 130 -2.80 -4.44 7.63
N LEU A 131 -3.64 -3.41 7.74
CA LEU A 131 -5.08 -3.59 7.90
C LEU A 131 -5.73 -3.97 6.57
N VAL A 132 -5.28 -3.37 5.46
CA VAL A 132 -5.71 -3.73 4.10
C VAL A 132 -5.35 -5.19 3.80
N GLU A 133 -4.11 -5.58 4.11
CA GLU A 133 -3.62 -6.94 3.91
C GLU A 133 -4.35 -7.95 4.81
N LYS A 134 -4.64 -7.60 6.07
CA LYS A 134 -5.43 -8.44 6.96
C LYS A 134 -6.84 -8.70 6.41
N GLN A 135 -7.47 -7.68 5.82
CA GLN A 135 -8.86 -7.76 5.34
C GLN A 135 -8.99 -8.50 3.99
N TRP A 136 -8.05 -8.30 3.08
CA TRP A 136 -8.16 -8.75 1.68
C TRP A 136 -6.94 -9.50 1.14
N GLY A 137 -5.86 -9.62 1.90
CA GLY A 137 -4.62 -10.24 1.48
C GLY A 137 -4.63 -11.77 1.52
N HIS A 138 -5.46 -12.35 2.38
CA HIS A 138 -5.52 -13.79 2.62
C HIS A 138 -6.98 -14.29 2.74
N GLN A 139 -7.82 -13.96 1.76
CA GLN A 139 -9.18 -14.49 1.74
C GLN A 139 -9.20 -15.93 1.24
N GLU A 140 -9.96 -16.79 1.90
CA GLU A 140 -10.17 -18.15 1.42
C GLU A 140 -11.03 -18.13 0.15
N ASP A 141 -10.65 -18.91 -0.86
CA ASP A 141 -11.50 -19.12 -2.03
C ASP A 141 -12.74 -19.91 -1.60
N GLN A 142 -13.89 -19.22 -1.47
CA GLN A 142 -15.15 -19.85 -1.09
C GLN A 142 -15.61 -20.96 -2.05
N ARG A 143 -15.14 -20.96 -3.31
CA ARG A 143 -15.52 -21.97 -4.29
C ARG A 143 -14.73 -23.26 -4.14
N THR A 144 -13.47 -23.18 -3.72
CA THR A 144 -12.57 -24.34 -3.65
C THR A 144 -12.21 -24.74 -2.22
N GLY A 145 -12.53 -23.92 -1.21
CA GLY A 145 -12.11 -24.09 0.19
C GLY A 145 -10.58 -24.17 0.33
N LYS A 146 -9.85 -23.68 -0.69
CA LYS A 146 -8.41 -23.87 -0.85
C LYS A 146 -7.79 -22.65 -1.51
N GLY A 147 -6.61 -22.28 -1.02
CA GLY A 147 -5.85 -21.17 -1.56
C GLY A 147 -6.24 -19.83 -0.95
N GLN A 148 -5.28 -18.92 -1.00
CA GLN A 148 -5.42 -17.55 -0.51
C GLN A 148 -5.62 -16.63 -1.72
N LEU A 149 -6.83 -16.10 -1.88
CA LEU A 149 -7.14 -15.06 -2.83
C LEU A 149 -6.69 -13.71 -2.28
N GLN A 150 -5.76 -13.11 -3.01
CA GLN A 150 -5.23 -11.78 -2.73
C GLN A 150 -6.07 -10.75 -3.48
N VAL A 151 -7.33 -10.57 -3.07
CA VAL A 151 -8.34 -9.90 -3.90
C VAL A 151 -8.09 -8.42 -4.14
N TRP A 152 -7.31 -7.76 -3.28
CA TRP A 152 -6.96 -6.35 -3.44
C TRP A 152 -5.70 -6.08 -4.27
N ARG A 153 -4.88 -7.12 -4.52
CA ARG A 153 -3.61 -7.01 -5.25
C ARG A 153 -3.78 -7.48 -6.70
N PRO A 154 -3.24 -6.78 -7.70
CA PRO A 154 -3.33 -7.23 -9.09
C PRO A 154 -2.50 -8.50 -9.33
N HIS A 155 -3.16 -9.66 -9.39
CA HIS A 155 -2.49 -10.96 -9.53
C HIS A 155 -1.76 -11.13 -10.87
N LYS A 156 -2.27 -10.54 -11.95
CA LYS A 156 -1.71 -10.68 -13.31
C LYS A 156 -0.68 -9.61 -13.66
N ASP A 157 -0.44 -8.63 -12.78
CA ASP A 157 0.51 -7.55 -13.02
C ASP A 157 1.86 -7.89 -12.39
N ASN A 158 2.85 -8.20 -13.23
CA ASN A 158 4.22 -8.50 -12.80
C ASN A 158 4.87 -7.34 -12.04
N THR A 159 4.59 -6.11 -12.43
CA THR A 159 5.15 -4.90 -11.80
C THR A 159 4.55 -4.71 -10.42
N ALA A 160 3.23 -4.81 -10.29
CA ALA A 160 2.55 -4.74 -8.99
C ALA A 160 3.03 -5.82 -8.02
N ARG A 161 3.14 -7.07 -8.50
CA ARG A 161 3.66 -8.19 -7.70
C ARG A 161 5.10 -7.94 -7.24
N ARG A 162 5.98 -7.49 -8.14
CA ARG A 162 7.37 -7.18 -7.77
C ARG A 162 7.43 -6.03 -6.76
N LYS A 163 6.66 -4.97 -6.98
CA LYS A 163 6.54 -3.82 -6.06
C LYS A 163 6.15 -4.29 -4.66
N TRP A 164 5.10 -5.12 -4.58
CA TRP A 164 4.63 -5.71 -3.34
C TRP A 164 5.67 -6.61 -2.66
N SER A 165 6.27 -7.54 -3.39
CA SER A 165 7.29 -8.44 -2.83
C SER A 165 8.50 -7.70 -2.29
N ASN A 166 8.95 -6.66 -3.00
CA ASN A 166 10.04 -5.79 -2.56
C ASN A 166 9.68 -5.02 -1.28
N PHE A 167 8.45 -4.51 -1.19
CA PHE A 167 7.95 -3.85 0.02
C PHE A 167 7.89 -4.82 1.20
N LEU A 168 7.24 -5.99 1.01
CA LEU A 168 7.13 -7.02 2.04
C LEU A 168 8.46 -7.59 2.51
N PHE A 169 9.52 -7.55 1.69
CA PHE A 169 10.84 -7.99 2.11
C PHE A 169 11.29 -7.27 3.39
N PHE A 170 11.15 -5.95 3.43
CA PHE A 170 11.54 -5.15 4.60
C PHE A 170 10.58 -5.35 5.77
N ILE A 171 9.28 -5.41 5.50
CA ILE A 171 8.26 -5.69 6.53
C ILE A 171 8.58 -7.00 7.25
N LYS A 172 8.81 -8.08 6.49
CA LYS A 172 9.17 -9.38 7.08
C LYS A 172 10.48 -9.35 7.85
N HIS A 173 11.44 -8.55 7.43
CA HIS A 173 12.70 -8.42 8.16
C HIS A 173 12.48 -7.78 9.54
N ILE A 174 11.69 -6.70 9.58
CA ILE A 174 11.32 -6.00 10.83
C ILE A 174 10.45 -6.92 11.71
N GLU A 175 9.43 -7.56 11.15
CA GLU A 175 8.56 -8.50 11.88
C GLU A 175 9.34 -9.70 12.43
N THR A 176 10.33 -10.23 11.68
CA THR A 176 11.19 -11.32 12.17
C THR A 176 12.06 -10.86 13.33
N ALA A 177 12.63 -9.65 13.27
CA ALA A 177 13.37 -9.08 14.38
C ALA A 177 12.48 -8.90 15.62
N MET A 178 11.23 -8.45 15.41
CA MET A 178 10.24 -8.34 16.49
C MET A 178 9.86 -9.69 17.09
N ALA A 179 9.67 -10.71 16.27
CA ALA A 179 9.41 -12.08 16.73
C ALA A 179 10.59 -12.65 17.56
N ASN A 180 11.80 -12.14 17.33
CA ASN A 180 13.01 -12.49 18.09
C ASN A 180 13.24 -11.58 19.32
N GLY A 181 12.24 -10.81 19.74
CA GLY A 181 12.25 -10.03 20.99
C GLY A 181 12.78 -8.60 20.87
N ARG A 182 13.05 -8.10 19.66
CA ARG A 182 13.42 -6.70 19.44
C ARG A 182 12.19 -5.82 19.27
N VAL A 183 12.34 -4.52 19.51
CA VAL A 183 11.30 -3.55 19.14
C VAL A 183 11.46 -3.11 17.68
N ALA A 184 10.36 -2.67 17.05
CA ALA A 184 10.38 -2.28 15.64
C ALA A 184 11.41 -1.19 15.34
N SER A 185 11.53 -0.19 16.22
CA SER A 185 12.47 0.93 16.06
C SER A 185 13.92 0.49 15.96
N GLU A 186 14.34 -0.52 16.73
CA GLU A 186 15.70 -1.08 16.64
C GLU A 186 15.95 -1.77 15.30
N ALA A 187 14.97 -2.57 14.83
CA ALA A 187 15.09 -3.27 13.55
C ALA A 187 15.11 -2.29 12.36
N ILE A 188 14.32 -1.22 12.44
CA ILE A 188 14.33 -0.13 11.47
C ILE A 188 15.69 0.57 11.49
N GLN A 189 16.18 0.96 12.66
CA GLN A 189 17.46 1.66 12.81
C GLN A 189 18.64 0.84 12.28
N ASP A 190 18.63 -0.49 12.45
CA ASP A 190 19.66 -1.36 11.89
C ASP A 190 19.66 -1.30 10.36
N LEU A 191 18.49 -1.42 9.73
CA LEU A 191 18.35 -1.34 8.27
C LEU A 191 18.75 0.04 7.74
N GLU A 192 18.40 1.12 8.44
CA GLU A 192 18.82 2.48 8.09
C GLU A 192 20.32 2.67 8.23
N SER A 193 20.90 2.17 9.31
CA SER A 193 22.35 2.18 9.52
C SER A 193 23.06 1.42 8.41
N MET A 194 22.49 0.33 7.87
CA MET A 194 23.05 -0.34 6.70
C MET A 194 23.01 0.52 5.43
N CYS A 195 21.91 1.27 5.20
CA CYS A 195 21.84 2.24 4.10
C CYS A 195 22.91 3.32 4.25
N ILE A 196 23.05 3.91 5.44
CA ILE A 196 23.98 5.03 5.70
C ILE A 196 25.43 4.54 5.63
N ASN A 197 25.79 3.51 6.39
CA ASN A 197 27.17 3.03 6.51
C ASN A 197 27.73 2.47 5.20
N ARG A 198 26.85 2.00 4.30
CA ARG A 198 27.24 1.47 2.99
C ARG A 198 26.95 2.44 1.85
N SER A 199 26.44 3.64 2.15
CA SER A 199 25.98 4.63 1.17
C SER A 199 25.05 4.02 0.11
N MET A 200 24.12 3.15 0.54
CA MET A 200 23.18 2.44 -0.33
C MET A 200 21.79 3.07 -0.25
N SER A 201 21.12 3.18 -1.40
CA SER A 201 19.68 3.43 -1.43
C SER A 201 18.89 2.20 -0.99
N ILE A 202 17.63 2.35 -0.58
CA ILE A 202 16.76 1.23 -0.19
C ILE A 202 16.67 0.15 -1.28
N PRO A 203 16.52 0.48 -2.59
CA PRO A 203 16.59 -0.52 -3.65
C PRO A 203 17.94 -1.26 -3.74
N ALA A 204 19.05 -0.57 -3.48
CA ALA A 204 20.38 -1.19 -3.49
C ALA A 204 20.58 -2.09 -2.26
N LEU A 205 20.15 -1.65 -1.08
CA LEU A 205 20.14 -2.46 0.13
C LEU A 205 19.32 -3.74 -0.09
N HIS A 206 18.11 -3.63 -0.62
CA HIS A 206 17.27 -4.78 -0.96
C HIS A 206 18.03 -5.80 -1.83
N LYS A 207 18.66 -5.35 -2.93
CA LYS A 207 19.47 -6.24 -3.79
C LYS A 207 20.64 -6.89 -3.06
N SER A 208 21.29 -6.16 -2.15
CA SER A 208 22.45 -6.64 -1.39
C SER A 208 22.09 -7.72 -0.37
N LEU A 209 20.86 -7.68 0.15
CA LEU A 209 20.35 -8.61 1.15
C LEU A 209 19.68 -9.84 0.54
N GLN A 210 19.44 -9.86 -0.77
CA GLN A 210 18.91 -11.03 -1.45
C GLN A 210 19.92 -12.19 -1.36
N PRO A 211 19.45 -13.44 -1.11
CA PRO A 211 20.33 -14.60 -1.13
C PRO A 211 21.08 -14.67 -2.47
N LYS A 212 22.41 -14.68 -2.42
CA LYS A 212 23.21 -14.96 -3.63
C LYS A 212 22.94 -16.41 -4.02
N HIS A 213 22.30 -16.63 -5.15
CA HIS A 213 22.27 -17.96 -5.77
C HIS A 213 23.72 -18.40 -5.97
N GLN A 214 24.20 -19.35 -5.16
CA GLN A 214 25.41 -20.07 -5.49
C GLN A 214 25.15 -20.77 -6.83
N LYS A 215 25.82 -20.31 -7.90
CA LYS A 215 25.96 -21.13 -9.10
C LYS A 215 26.60 -22.43 -8.61
N LYS A 216 25.86 -23.55 -8.69
CA LYS A 216 26.43 -24.89 -8.50
C LYS A 216 27.67 -24.95 -9.39
N GLY A 217 28.83 -25.04 -8.75
CA GLY A 217 30.10 -25.21 -9.44
C GLY A 217 29.98 -26.40 -10.37
N HIS A 218 30.30 -26.18 -11.63
CA HIS A 218 30.58 -27.24 -12.57
C HIS A 218 31.83 -27.94 -12.02
N ASN A 219 31.68 -29.13 -11.42
CA ASN A 219 32.82 -29.95 -11.03
C ASN A 219 33.60 -30.31 -12.31
N PRO A 220 34.87 -29.92 -12.46
CA PRO A 220 35.70 -30.53 -13.48
C PRO A 220 35.92 -31.99 -13.08
N SER A 221 35.43 -32.91 -13.89
CA SER A 221 35.71 -34.34 -13.78
C SER A 221 37.22 -34.55 -13.89
N THR A 222 37.89 -34.70 -12.76
CA THR A 222 39.24 -35.27 -12.69
C THR A 222 39.10 -36.78 -12.80
N THR A 223 39.41 -37.35 -13.95
CA THR A 223 39.64 -38.80 -14.06
C THR A 223 41.15 -39.03 -14.05
N PRO A 224 41.67 -39.92 -13.18
CA PRO A 224 43.10 -40.18 -13.07
C PRO A 224 43.57 -41.09 -14.21
N GLY A 225 44.79 -40.84 -14.71
CA GLY A 225 45.51 -41.85 -15.46
C GLY A 225 45.94 -43.01 -14.57
N PRO A 226 46.24 -44.16 -15.18
CA PRO A 226 47.40 -44.91 -14.74
C PRO A 226 48.31 -45.30 -15.91
N SER A 227 49.60 -45.33 -15.58
CA SER A 227 50.71 -45.82 -16.38
C SER A 227 50.82 -47.36 -16.34
N SER A 228 51.54 -47.90 -17.33
CA SER A 228 52.15 -49.25 -17.43
C SER A 228 51.17 -50.38 -17.80
N ILE A 229 51.42 -51.24 -18.79
CA ILE A 229 52.67 -51.83 -19.35
C ILE A 229 52.61 -51.78 -20.89
#